data_AF-K5XX21-F1
#
_entry.id   AF-K5XX21-F1
#
_cell.length_a   1.000
_cell.length_b   1.000
_cell.length_c   1.000
_cell.angle_alpha   90.00
_cell.angle_beta   90.00
_cell.angle_gamma   90.00
#
_symmetry.space_group_name_H-M   'P 1'
#
loop_
_entity.id
_entity.type
_entity.pdbx_description
1 polymer ?
#
loop_
_entity_poly.entity_id
_entity_poly.type
_entity_poly.pdbx_seq_one_letter_code
_entity_poly.pdbx_strand_id
1 'polypeptide(L)'
;MKKLTFTLPYPLLLPNRRGLPANRAAAAAAIKKERVMMAMEIAALLAGIRPVEPIQYARVWVFRHSTGQEPDRDNFNAACKGLLDVLQPSTAKRSYGLGVIENDKPGRCDLRIHHVHAKHSTQQMTRVIITEIDAAEIDAVRAAVAKEAEQAASLIGVHGAPLGLDKDASAKALAAA
;
A
#
# COMPACT_ATOMS: atom_id res chain seq x y z
N MET A 1 19.58 13.51 2.94
CA MET A 1 18.47 12.60 3.27
C MET A 1 17.44 13.31 4.12
N LYS A 2 16.33 13.71 3.51
CA LYS A 2 15.18 14.29 4.21
C LYS A 2 14.42 13.22 5.00
N LYS A 3 13.97 13.55 6.21
CA LYS A 3 13.14 12.68 7.04
C LYS A 3 11.96 13.47 7.57
N LEU A 4 10.75 12.95 7.36
CA LEU A 4 9.50 13.52 7.82
C LEU A 4 8.81 12.54 8.74
N THR A 5 8.16 13.04 9.79
CA THR A 5 7.37 12.22 10.70
C THR A 5 6.13 12.99 11.10
N PHE A 6 4.98 12.35 10.96
CA PHE A 6 3.71 12.91 11.40
C PHE A 6 2.82 11.80 11.95
N THR A 7 1.84 12.20 12.76
CA THR A 7 0.91 11.27 13.41
C THR A 7 -0.52 11.75 13.18
N LEU A 8 -1.33 10.88 12.60
CA LEU A 8 -2.78 11.08 12.53
C LEU A 8 -3.40 10.58 13.85
N PRO A 9 -4.37 11.31 14.43
CA PRO A 9 -4.97 10.97 15.72
C PRO A 9 -5.91 9.76 15.67
N TYR A 10 -6.01 9.10 14.52
CA TYR A 10 -6.84 7.92 14.30
C TYR A 10 -6.06 6.83 13.53
N PRO A 11 -6.44 5.56 13.71
CA PRO A 11 -5.89 4.49 12.90
C PRO A 11 -6.44 4.59 11.48
N LEU A 12 -5.60 4.33 10.46
CA LEU A 12 -6.07 4.26 9.08
C LEU A 12 -7.24 3.29 8.98
N LEU A 13 -8.27 3.74 8.26
CA LEU A 13 -9.50 2.99 8.11
C LEU A 13 -9.27 1.81 7.16
N LEU A 14 -9.54 0.61 7.65
CA LEU A 14 -9.45 -0.60 6.84
C LEU A 14 -10.65 -0.65 5.87
N PRO A 15 -10.48 -1.14 4.63
CA PRO A 15 -11.57 -1.18 3.65
C PRO A 15 -12.81 -1.93 4.15
N ASN A 16 -12.61 -3.07 4.82
CA ASN A 16 -13.68 -3.88 5.41
C ASN A 16 -14.43 -3.19 6.56
N ARG A 17 -13.86 -2.15 7.17
CA ARG A 17 -14.47 -1.37 8.27
C ARG A 17 -14.99 0.00 7.83
N ARG A 18 -14.88 0.32 6.54
CA ARG A 18 -15.20 1.66 6.01
C ARG A 18 -16.71 1.96 5.95
N GLY A 19 -17.57 0.93 6.06
CA GLY A 19 -19.03 1.12 6.08
C GLY A 19 -19.57 1.84 4.83
N LEU A 20 -19.07 1.45 3.66
CA LEU A 20 -19.40 2.13 2.41
C LEU A 20 -20.85 1.85 1.98
N PRO A 21 -21.53 2.85 1.38
CA PRO A 21 -22.86 2.63 0.81
C PRO A 21 -22.79 1.63 -0.35
N ALA A 22 -23.86 0.85 -0.55
CA ALA A 22 -23.94 -0.13 -1.63
C ALA A 22 -23.85 0.50 -3.03
N ASN A 23 -24.27 1.77 -3.17
CA ASN A 23 -24.17 2.51 -4.41
C ASN A 23 -22.70 2.90 -4.69
N ARG A 24 -22.16 2.44 -5.84
CA ARG A 24 -20.76 2.68 -6.25
C ARG A 24 -20.39 4.16 -6.35
N ALA A 25 -21.27 5.01 -6.86
CA ALA A 25 -21.00 6.44 -6.99
C ALA A 25 -20.94 7.12 -5.61
N ALA A 26 -21.86 6.78 -4.72
CA ALA A 26 -21.85 7.27 -3.35
C ALA A 26 -20.60 6.78 -2.58
N ALA A 27 -20.18 5.54 -2.80
CA ALA A 27 -18.97 4.98 -2.19
C ALA A 27 -17.70 5.71 -2.68
N ALA A 28 -17.61 5.97 -3.98
CA ALA A 28 -16.50 6.74 -4.55
C ALA A 28 -16.44 8.17 -3.99
N ALA A 29 -17.59 8.83 -3.83
CA ALA A 29 -17.67 10.16 -3.23
C ALA A 29 -17.22 10.15 -1.74
N ALA A 30 -17.64 9.14 -0.97
CA ALA A 30 -17.23 8.98 0.43
C ALA A 30 -15.71 8.77 0.56
N ILE A 31 -15.12 7.89 -0.27
CA ILE A 31 -13.67 7.66 -0.31
C ILE A 31 -12.92 8.94 -0.70
N LYS A 32 -13.43 9.68 -1.69
CA LYS A 32 -12.82 10.96 -2.09
C LYS A 32 -12.85 11.96 -0.94
N LYS A 33 -13.98 12.09 -0.24
CA LYS A 33 -14.11 12.97 0.92
C LYS A 33 -13.13 12.60 2.03
N GLU A 34 -13.01 11.31 2.36
CA GLU A 34 -12.02 10.81 3.34
C GLU A 34 -10.60 11.23 2.97
N ARG A 35 -10.20 11.07 1.70
CA ARG A 35 -8.86 11.44 1.23
C ARG A 35 -8.61 12.95 1.27
N VAL A 36 -9.63 13.76 0.97
CA VAL A 36 -9.52 15.22 1.06
C VAL A 36 -9.32 15.65 2.52
N MET A 37 -10.10 15.09 3.45
CA MET A 37 -9.93 15.39 4.89
C MET A 37 -8.55 14.98 5.39
N MET A 38 -8.11 13.76 5.03
CA MET A 38 -6.76 13.28 5.35
C MET A 38 -5.67 14.20 4.77
N ALA A 39 -5.82 14.66 3.53
CA ALA A 39 -4.86 15.59 2.92
C ALA A 39 -4.77 16.91 3.66
N MET A 40 -5.90 17.47 4.10
CA MET A 40 -5.92 18.71 4.88
C MET A 40 -5.20 18.54 6.23
N GLU A 41 -5.44 17.45 6.94
CA GLU A 41 -4.79 17.15 8.21
C GLU A 41 -3.28 16.94 8.05
N ILE A 42 -2.86 16.15 7.05
CA ILE A 42 -1.44 15.93 6.78
C ILE A 42 -0.76 17.22 6.34
N ALA A 43 -1.42 18.05 5.52
CA ALA A 43 -0.88 19.35 5.13
C ALA A 43 -0.64 20.26 6.34
N ALA A 44 -1.57 20.27 7.31
CA ALA A 44 -1.40 21.01 8.56
C ALA A 44 -0.24 20.46 9.41
N LEU A 45 -0.11 19.13 9.52
CA LEU A 45 0.98 18.48 10.26
C LEU A 45 2.35 18.68 9.61
N LEU A 46 2.40 18.87 8.29
CA LEU A 46 3.63 19.10 7.53
C LEU A 46 3.91 20.58 7.27
N ALA A 47 3.11 21.50 7.81
CA ALA A 47 3.30 22.92 7.61
C ALA A 47 4.71 23.35 8.05
N GLY A 48 5.44 24.04 7.18
CA GLY A 48 6.82 24.49 7.43
C GLY A 48 7.93 23.43 7.30
N ILE A 49 7.58 22.13 7.25
CA ILE A 49 8.56 21.03 7.07
C ILE A 49 8.37 20.23 5.78
N ARG A 50 7.30 20.50 5.03
CA ARG A 50 7.03 19.87 3.74
C ARG A 50 8.19 20.16 2.77
N PRO A 51 8.67 19.15 2.02
CA PRO A 51 9.74 19.36 1.06
C PRO A 51 9.24 20.22 -0.10
N VAL A 52 10.13 21.09 -0.62
CA VAL A 52 9.84 21.98 -1.76
C VAL A 52 9.57 21.17 -3.03
N GLU A 53 10.34 20.12 -3.24
CA GLU A 53 10.20 19.17 -4.35
C GLU A 53 9.83 17.78 -3.81
N PRO A 54 8.98 17.01 -4.52
CA PRO A 54 8.64 15.65 -4.13
C PRO A 54 9.87 14.74 -4.02
N ILE A 55 9.91 13.92 -2.97
CA ILE A 55 10.97 12.93 -2.77
C ILE A 55 10.88 11.87 -3.88
N GLN A 56 11.93 11.74 -4.69
CA GLN A 56 11.96 10.84 -5.85
C GLN A 56 11.95 9.36 -5.46
N TYR A 57 12.71 9.01 -4.41
CA TYR A 57 12.82 7.67 -3.86
C TYR A 57 12.59 7.72 -2.35
N ALA A 58 11.55 7.06 -1.87
CA ALA A 58 11.11 7.17 -0.49
C ALA A 58 10.93 5.80 0.16
N ARG A 59 11.33 5.70 1.43
CA ARG A 59 10.87 4.64 2.33
C ARG A 59 9.77 5.20 3.23
N VAL A 60 8.59 4.60 3.18
CA VAL A 60 7.42 5.01 3.95
C VAL A 60 7.09 3.93 4.97
N TRP A 61 7.28 4.25 6.24
CA TRP A 61 6.84 3.41 7.35
C TRP A 61 5.48 3.88 7.84
N VAL A 62 4.52 2.95 7.93
CA VAL A 62 3.18 3.19 8.46
C VAL A 62 2.98 2.29 9.67
N PHE A 63 2.88 2.89 10.85
CA PHE A 63 2.54 2.21 12.09
C PHE A 63 1.09 2.51 12.42
N ARG A 64 0.22 1.52 12.28
CA ARG A 64 -1.20 1.64 12.61
C ARG A 64 -1.43 1.08 14.01
N HIS A 65 -1.67 1.97 14.96
CA HIS A 65 -1.99 1.62 16.35
C HIS A 65 -3.50 1.37 16.48
N SER A 66 -3.93 0.16 16.80
CA SER A 66 -5.36 -0.15 16.92
C SER A 66 -5.66 -1.18 18.01
N THR A 67 -6.84 -1.10 18.61
CA THR A 67 -7.28 -2.05 19.68
C THR A 67 -7.80 -3.39 19.14
N GLY A 68 -7.76 -3.58 17.82
CA GLY A 68 -8.22 -4.80 17.18
C GLY A 68 -7.12 -5.85 17.06
N GLN A 69 -7.53 -7.01 16.52
CA GLN A 69 -6.59 -7.97 15.96
C GLN A 69 -5.84 -7.39 14.77
N GLU A 70 -4.68 -7.99 14.48
CA GLU A 70 -3.92 -7.66 13.30
C GLU A 70 -4.78 -7.85 12.04
N PRO A 71 -4.85 -6.83 11.16
CA PRO A 71 -5.59 -6.97 9.92
C PRO A 71 -4.94 -8.00 9.02
N ASP A 72 -5.74 -8.62 8.15
CA ASP A 72 -5.22 -9.33 6.99
C ASP A 72 -4.37 -8.39 6.13
N ARG A 73 -3.31 -8.95 5.53
CA ARG A 73 -2.30 -8.19 4.79
C ARG A 73 -2.91 -7.38 3.64
N ASP A 74 -3.93 -7.91 2.97
CA ASP A 74 -4.58 -7.26 1.85
C ASP A 74 -5.38 -6.03 2.28
N ASN A 75 -6.22 -6.15 3.32
CA ASN A 75 -6.89 -4.97 3.88
C ASN A 75 -5.89 -3.94 4.40
N PHE A 76 -4.76 -4.38 4.95
CA PHE A 76 -3.78 -3.45 5.48
C PHE A 76 -3.05 -2.65 4.39
N ASN A 77 -2.64 -3.33 3.32
CA ASN A 77 -2.11 -2.71 2.11
C ASN A 77 -3.13 -1.75 1.49
N ALA A 78 -4.38 -2.18 1.38
CA ALA A 78 -5.45 -1.39 0.78
C ALA A 78 -5.80 -0.15 1.63
N ALA A 79 -5.67 -0.20 2.96
CA ALA A 79 -5.83 0.97 3.82
C ALA A 79 -4.77 2.04 3.53
N CYS A 80 -3.52 1.63 3.30
CA CYS A 80 -2.42 2.55 3.01
C CYS A 80 -2.51 3.19 1.62
N LYS A 81 -3.26 2.60 0.68
CA LYS A 81 -3.43 3.17 -0.66
C LYS A 81 -3.98 4.60 -0.64
N GLY A 82 -4.93 4.88 0.25
CA GLY A 82 -5.48 6.24 0.40
C GLY A 82 -4.43 7.24 0.89
N LEU A 83 -3.62 6.84 1.87
CA LEU A 83 -2.52 7.64 2.39
C LEU A 83 -1.47 7.91 1.30
N LEU A 84 -1.06 6.89 0.56
CA LEU A 84 -0.08 7.02 -0.53
C LEU A 84 -0.59 7.90 -1.68
N ASP A 85 -1.87 7.82 -2.01
CA ASP A 85 -2.50 8.72 -3.01
C ASP A 85 -2.46 10.19 -2.54
N VAL A 86 -2.60 10.44 -1.23
CA VAL A 86 -2.51 11.78 -0.64
C VAL A 86 -1.07 12.30 -0.62
N LEU A 87 -0.08 11.43 -0.38
CA LEU A 87 1.33 11.85 -0.34
C LEU A 87 1.91 12.16 -1.74
N GLN A 88 1.30 11.65 -2.82
CA GLN A 88 1.71 11.92 -4.20
C GLN A 88 1.35 13.33 -4.68
N PRO A 89 1.93 13.83 -5.79
CA PRO A 89 1.60 15.16 -6.31
C PRO A 89 0.15 15.24 -6.78
N SER A 90 -0.40 16.46 -6.73
CA SER A 90 -1.74 16.72 -7.23
C SER A 90 -1.81 16.53 -8.75
N THR A 91 -2.89 15.93 -9.23
CA THR A 91 -3.16 15.68 -10.66
C THR A 91 -4.65 15.83 -10.93
N ALA A 92 -5.06 15.88 -12.20
CA ALA A 92 -6.49 15.94 -12.57
C ALA A 92 -7.34 14.81 -11.94
N LYS A 93 -6.75 13.62 -11.73
CA LYS A 93 -7.42 12.49 -11.08
C LYS A 93 -7.28 12.47 -9.55
N ARG A 94 -6.28 13.16 -9.00
CA ARG A 94 -5.94 13.21 -7.57
C ARG A 94 -5.72 14.66 -7.14
N SER A 95 -6.80 15.42 -7.01
CA SER A 95 -6.75 16.86 -6.70
C SER A 95 -6.28 17.17 -5.27
N TYR A 96 -6.22 16.16 -4.40
CA TYR A 96 -5.84 16.26 -2.98
C TYR A 96 -4.36 15.88 -2.72
N GLY A 97 -3.58 15.62 -3.77
CA GLY A 97 -2.18 15.22 -3.63
C GLY A 97 -1.31 16.32 -3.03
N LEU A 98 -0.47 15.96 -2.06
CA LEU A 98 0.44 16.83 -1.33
C LEU A 98 1.88 16.82 -1.86
N GLY A 99 2.22 16.02 -2.86
CA GLY A 99 3.56 16.04 -3.48
C GLY A 99 4.72 15.91 -2.49
N VAL A 100 4.55 15.09 -1.45
CA VAL A 100 5.60 14.74 -0.49
C VAL A 100 6.54 13.71 -1.09
N ILE A 101 5.97 12.71 -1.76
CA ILE A 101 6.69 11.70 -2.56
C ILE A 101 6.28 11.85 -4.02
N GLU A 102 7.16 11.50 -4.95
CA GLU A 102 6.89 11.57 -6.38
C GLU A 102 5.89 10.49 -6.82
N ASN A 103 6.07 9.26 -6.33
CA ASN A 103 5.32 8.08 -6.79
C ASN A 103 5.36 6.96 -5.74
N ASP A 104 4.32 6.13 -5.68
CA ASP A 104 4.22 4.94 -4.82
C ASP A 104 4.57 3.61 -5.52
N LYS A 105 5.03 3.64 -6.78
CA LYS A 105 5.45 2.44 -7.51
C LYS A 105 6.60 1.69 -6.79
N PRO A 106 6.66 0.34 -6.89
CA PRO A 106 7.70 -0.48 -6.24
C PRO A 106 9.17 -0.15 -6.56
N GLY A 107 9.44 0.61 -7.63
CA GLY A 107 10.78 1.11 -7.99
C GLY A 107 11.10 2.52 -7.48
N ARG A 108 10.19 3.14 -6.72
CA ARG A 108 10.35 4.50 -6.19
C ARG A 108 9.92 4.60 -4.72
N CYS A 109 9.07 3.70 -4.25
CA CYS A 109 8.59 3.69 -2.88
C CYS A 109 8.78 2.32 -2.24
N ASP A 110 9.48 2.28 -1.12
CA ASP A 110 9.56 1.14 -0.21
C ASP A 110 8.52 1.33 0.92
N LEU A 111 7.36 0.71 0.78
CA LEU A 111 6.29 0.77 1.77
C LEU A 111 6.47 -0.33 2.82
N ARG A 112 6.58 0.07 4.08
CA ARG A 112 6.65 -0.82 5.25
C ARG A 112 5.46 -0.55 6.16
N ILE A 113 4.64 -1.56 6.38
CA ILE A 113 3.41 -1.42 7.15
C ILE A 113 3.49 -2.32 8.38
N HIS A 114 3.19 -1.75 9.54
CA HIS A 114 3.22 -2.45 10.82
C HIS A 114 1.94 -2.21 11.59
N HIS A 115 1.32 -3.30 12.04
CA HIS A 115 0.25 -3.23 13.02
C HIS A 115 0.88 -3.14 14.40
N VAL A 116 0.42 -2.17 15.18
CA VAL A 116 0.80 -2.05 16.59
C VAL A 116 -0.47 -2.21 17.41
N HIS A 117 -0.50 -3.22 18.27
CA HIS A 117 -1.63 -3.42 19.16
C HIS A 117 -1.68 -2.27 20.19
N ALA A 118 -2.81 -1.57 20.25
CA ALA A 118 -3.10 -0.54 21.23
C ALA A 118 -4.00 -1.12 22.33
N LYS A 119 -3.68 -0.87 23.59
CA LYS A 119 -4.46 -1.41 24.71
C LYS A 119 -5.80 -0.69 24.87
N HIS A 120 -5.84 0.60 24.57
CA HIS A 120 -7.01 1.46 24.75
C HIS A 120 -7.33 2.27 23.49
N SER A 121 -8.60 2.67 23.34
CA SER A 121 -9.07 3.49 22.21
C SER A 121 -8.34 4.84 22.11
N THR A 122 -7.95 5.41 23.25
CA THR A 122 -7.19 6.67 23.35
C THR A 122 -5.76 6.56 22.81
N GLN A 123 -5.24 5.35 22.63
CA GLN A 123 -3.90 5.09 22.08
C GLN A 123 -3.93 4.80 20.58
N GLN A 124 -5.11 4.79 19.95
CA GLN A 124 -5.21 4.53 18.53
C GLN A 124 -4.72 5.74 17.73
N MET A 125 -3.88 5.49 16.73
CA MET A 125 -3.26 6.51 15.91
C MET A 125 -2.62 5.88 14.68
N THR A 126 -2.23 6.71 13.72
CA THR A 126 -1.34 6.27 12.64
C THR A 126 -0.10 7.13 12.65
N ARG A 127 1.05 6.53 12.92
CA ARG A 127 2.34 7.20 12.80
C ARG A 127 2.95 6.88 11.45
N VAL A 128 3.35 7.92 10.73
CA VAL A 128 3.97 7.81 9.40
C VAL A 128 5.37 8.40 9.47
N ILE A 129 6.34 7.65 8.96
CA ILE A 129 7.74 8.09 8.84
C ILE A 129 8.12 7.97 7.37
N ILE A 130 8.49 9.09 6.75
CA ILE A 130 8.93 9.14 5.35
C ILE A 130 10.41 9.50 5.37
N THR A 131 11.23 8.66 4.74
CA THR A 131 12.68 8.90 4.63
C THR A 131 13.05 8.88 3.15
N GLU A 132 13.78 9.90 2.71
CA GLU A 132 14.43 9.89 1.40
C GLU A 132 15.55 8.84 1.40
N ILE A 133 15.54 7.98 0.40
CA ILE A 133 16.53 6.93 0.16
C ILE A 133 17.11 7.10 -1.24
N ASP A 134 18.24 6.47 -1.53
CA ASP A 134 18.83 6.55 -2.86
C ASP A 134 18.33 5.44 -3.80
N ALA A 135 18.55 5.61 -5.12
CA ALA A 135 18.17 4.63 -6.13
C ALA A 135 18.84 3.25 -5.90
N ALA A 136 20.08 3.23 -5.42
CA ALA A 136 20.77 1.99 -5.09
C ALA A 136 20.07 1.22 -3.96
N GLU A 137 19.53 1.93 -2.96
CA GLU A 137 18.80 1.29 -1.86
C GLU A 137 17.47 0.68 -2.31
N ILE A 138 16.72 1.37 -3.18
CA ILE A 138 15.45 0.81 -3.67
C ILE A 138 15.69 -0.43 -4.54
N ASP A 139 16.75 -0.43 -5.35
CA ASP A 139 17.09 -1.59 -6.18
C ASP A 139 17.57 -2.77 -5.33
N ALA A 140 18.33 -2.51 -4.25
CA ALA A 140 18.69 -3.55 -3.28
C ALA A 140 17.45 -4.17 -2.61
N VAL A 141 16.46 -3.35 -2.22
CA VAL A 141 15.19 -3.85 -1.65
C VAL A 141 14.44 -4.70 -2.69
N ARG A 142 14.36 -4.26 -3.95
CA ARG A 142 13.70 -5.02 -5.02
C ARG A 142 14.40 -6.36 -5.28
N ALA A 143 15.72 -6.37 -5.31
CA ALA A 143 16.50 -7.59 -5.46
C ALA A 143 16.26 -8.56 -4.29
N ALA A 144 16.19 -8.05 -3.05
CA ALA A 144 15.87 -8.86 -1.88
C ALA A 144 14.46 -9.47 -1.95
N VAL A 145 13.45 -8.69 -2.33
CA VAL A 145 12.07 -9.19 -2.50
C VAL A 145 11.97 -10.21 -3.62
N ALA A 146 12.68 -10.01 -4.73
CA ALA A 146 12.73 -10.99 -5.82
C ALA A 146 13.36 -12.31 -5.37
N LYS A 147 14.45 -12.25 -4.58
CA LYS A 147 15.09 -13.42 -4.00
C LYS A 147 14.19 -14.15 -3.00
N GLU A 148 13.48 -13.43 -2.13
CA GLU A 148 12.49 -14.02 -1.22
C GLU A 148 11.35 -14.70 -1.99
N ALA A 149 10.88 -14.09 -3.09
CA ALA A 149 9.85 -14.67 -3.94
C ALA A 149 10.33 -15.96 -4.64
N GLU A 150 11.57 -15.99 -5.13
CA GLU A 150 12.20 -17.19 -5.70
C GLU A 150 12.35 -18.30 -4.66
N GLN A 151 12.79 -17.96 -3.44
CA GLN A 151 12.89 -18.90 -2.33
C GLN A 151 11.51 -19.45 -1.93
N ALA A 152 10.50 -18.60 -1.83
CA ALA A 152 9.12 -19.02 -1.55
C ALA A 152 8.58 -19.95 -2.65
N ALA A 153 8.85 -19.65 -3.93
CA ALA A 153 8.46 -20.50 -5.05
C ALA A 153 9.15 -21.88 -5.00
N SER A 154 10.43 -21.93 -4.61
CA SER A 154 11.17 -23.18 -4.44
C SER A 154 10.63 -24.06 -3.30
N LEU A 155 10.16 -23.44 -2.21
CA LEU A 155 9.57 -24.12 -1.05
C LEU A 155 8.18 -24.69 -1.33
N ILE A 156 7.41 -24.06 -2.23
CA ILE A 156 6.06 -24.51 -2.59
C ILE A 156 6.09 -25.72 -3.55
N GLY A 157 7.28 -26.13 -4.03
CA GLY A 157 7.40 -27.35 -4.84
C GLY A 157 6.55 -27.31 -6.10
N VAL A 158 6.47 -26.15 -6.77
CA VAL A 158 5.92 -26.09 -8.13
C VAL A 158 6.95 -26.75 -9.05
N HIS A 159 6.96 -28.08 -9.05
CA HIS A 159 7.27 -28.80 -10.27
C HIS A 159 6.29 -28.28 -11.31
N GLY A 160 6.77 -27.41 -12.18
CA GLY A 160 6.22 -27.26 -13.52
C GLY A 160 6.35 -28.61 -14.22
N ALA A 161 5.50 -29.57 -13.87
CA ALA A 161 5.07 -30.55 -14.84
C ALA A 161 4.28 -29.72 -15.86
N PRO A 162 4.73 -29.62 -17.12
CA PRO A 162 3.79 -29.20 -18.15
C PRO A 162 2.61 -30.17 -18.03
N LEU A 163 1.41 -29.64 -17.81
CA LEU A 163 0.20 -30.39 -18.09
C LEU A 163 0.29 -30.74 -19.58
N GLY A 164 0.89 -31.89 -19.85
CA GLY A 164 0.84 -32.59 -21.12
C GLY A 164 -0.61 -32.93 -21.34
N LEU A 165 -1.38 -31.95 -21.82
CA LEU A 165 -2.54 -32.20 -22.63
C LEU A 165 -2.00 -32.90 -23.88
N ASP A 166 -1.91 -34.22 -23.76
CA ASP A 166 -1.64 -35.13 -24.85
C ASP A 166 -2.76 -34.92 -25.87
N LYS A 167 -2.49 -34.07 -26.87
CA LYS A 167 -3.47 -33.71 -27.91
C LYS A 167 -3.89 -34.94 -28.74
N ASP A 168 -3.20 -36.06 -28.60
CA ASP A 168 -3.46 -37.31 -29.31
C ASP A 168 -4.41 -38.26 -28.55
N ALA A 169 -4.72 -38.02 -27.27
CA ALA A 169 -5.69 -38.83 -26.53
C ALA A 169 -7.15 -38.51 -26.90
N SER A 170 -7.45 -37.28 -27.33
CA SER A 170 -8.81 -36.87 -27.73
C SER A 170 -9.23 -37.36 -29.12
N ALA A 171 -8.28 -37.77 -29.97
CA ALA A 171 -8.57 -38.24 -31.33
C ALA A 171 -9.01 -39.73 -31.39
N LYS A 172 -8.69 -40.53 -30.36
CA LYS A 172 -9.06 -41.96 -30.31
C LYS A 172 -10.41 -42.25 -29.67
N ALA A 173 -10.98 -41.30 -28.91
CA ALA A 173 -12.29 -41.47 -28.29
C ALA A 173 -13.47 -41.11 -29.23
N LEU A 174 -13.23 -40.41 -30.34
CA LEU A 174 -14.27 -39.99 -31.29
C LEU A 174 -14.42 -40.93 -32.50
N ALA A 175 -13.58 -41.96 -32.63
CA ALA A 175 -13.64 -42.96 -33.72
C ALA A 175 -14.24 -44.31 -33.26
N ALA A 176 -14.70 -44.39 -32.02
CA ALA A 176 -15.29 -45.60 -31.43
C ALA A 176 -16.70 -45.36 -30.84
N ALA A 177 -17.37 -44.29 -31.28
CA ALA A 177 -18.77 -43.98 -30.98
C ALA A 177 -19.60 -43.95 -32.27
#